data_AF-A0A9X3GQA3-F1
#
_entry.id   AF-A0A9X3GQA3-F1
#
_cell.length_a   1.000
_cell.length_b   1.000
_cell.length_c   1.000
_cell.angle_alpha   90.00
_cell.angle_beta   90.00
_cell.angle_gamma   90.00
#
_symmetry.space_group_name_H-M   'P 1'
#
loop_
_entity.id
_entity.type
_entity.pdbx_description
1 polymer ?
#
loop_
_entity_poly.entity_id
_entity_poly.type
_entity_poly.pdbx_seq_one_letter_code
_entity_poly.pdbx_strand_id
1 'polypeptide(L)'
;MKTVYLFDPETGTYKGEYLAQESPLEKGAFIVPTHAVEVQPPAAELGKRSVWDGSTWTQVDVPVTPENTPAKYEPMLSEITPLVLAKAILTDEGKTDLARIVARIEAEKAKGTLT
;
A
#
# COMPACT_ATOMS: atom_id res chain seq x y z
N MET A 1 20.49 16.31 -0.31
CA MET A 1 19.04 16.21 -0.10
C MET A 1 18.78 15.49 1.23
N LYS A 2 17.76 15.91 1.98
CA LYS A 2 17.46 15.42 3.33
C LYS A 2 15.97 15.15 3.46
N THR A 3 15.57 13.99 3.97
CA THR A 3 14.14 13.70 4.22
C THR A 3 13.69 14.35 5.52
N VAL A 4 12.55 15.00 5.48
CA VAL A 4 11.82 15.55 6.63
C VAL A 4 10.36 15.10 6.55
N TYR A 5 9.67 15.13 7.68
CA TYR A 5 8.32 14.60 7.85
C TYR A 5 7.39 15.75 8.20
N LEU A 6 6.45 16.02 7.30
CA LEU A 6 5.50 17.13 7.42
C LEU A 6 4.40 16.79 8.42
N PHE A 7 3.97 17.80 9.18
CA PHE A 7 2.80 17.69 10.03
C PHE A 7 1.88 18.89 9.87
N ASP A 8 0.60 18.67 10.18
CA ASP A 8 -0.42 19.70 10.25
C ASP A 8 -0.17 20.63 11.44
N PRO A 9 -0.07 21.96 11.27
CA PRO A 9 0.24 22.86 12.38
C PRO A 9 -0.85 22.95 13.44
N GLU A 10 -2.12 22.70 13.07
CA GLU A 10 -3.25 22.80 14.00
C GLU A 10 -3.47 21.49 14.75
N THR A 11 -3.34 20.35 14.05
CA THR A 11 -3.66 19.02 14.59
C THR A 11 -2.44 18.15 14.88
N GLY A 12 -1.23 18.60 14.54
CA GLY A 12 0.02 17.83 14.65
C GLY A 12 0.09 16.62 13.71
N THR A 13 -0.91 16.39 12.87
CA THR A 13 -1.03 15.13 12.14
C THR A 13 0.00 14.99 11.04
N TYR A 14 0.61 13.81 10.92
CA TYR A 14 1.50 13.48 9.82
C TYR A 14 0.85 13.65 8.43
N LYS A 15 1.51 14.41 7.55
CA LYS A 15 1.04 14.72 6.19
C LYS A 15 1.85 14.04 5.08
N GLY A 16 3.03 13.53 5.40
CA GLY A 16 3.90 12.87 4.42
C GLY A 16 5.37 13.25 4.54
N GLU A 17 6.18 12.62 3.70
CA GLU A 17 7.61 12.90 3.59
C GLU A 17 7.85 14.06 2.62
N TYR A 18 8.90 14.83 2.88
CA TYR A 18 9.37 15.89 2.02
C TYR A 18 10.89 15.84 1.88
N LEU A 19 11.38 16.00 0.66
CA LEU A 19 12.80 15.95 0.35
C LEU A 19 13.39 17.36 0.34
N ALA A 20 13.84 17.83 1.51
CA ALA A 20 14.48 19.12 1.69
C ALA A 20 15.76 19.24 0.84
N GLN A 21 15.88 20.37 0.16
CA GLN A 21 17.02 20.70 -0.70
C GLN A 21 18.03 21.54 0.08
N GLU A 22 19.30 21.42 -0.30
CA GLU A 22 20.36 22.26 0.24
C GLU A 22 20.15 23.72 -0.21
N SER A 23 20.48 24.67 0.65
CA SER A 23 20.41 26.09 0.36
C SER A 23 21.44 26.45 -0.71
N PRO A 24 21.05 27.16 -1.78
CA PRO A 24 22.01 27.64 -2.78
C PRO A 24 22.93 28.75 -2.22
N LEU A 25 22.56 29.37 -1.10
CA LEU A 25 23.29 30.49 -0.49
C LEU A 25 24.23 30.04 0.64
N GLU A 26 23.97 28.90 1.27
CA GLU A 26 24.74 28.43 2.42
C GLU A 26 24.97 26.92 2.31
N LYS A 27 26.22 26.53 2.08
CA LYS A 27 26.60 25.12 1.96
C LYS A 27 26.35 24.38 3.27
N GLY A 28 25.73 23.21 3.18
CA GLY A 28 25.36 22.37 4.30
C GLY A 28 24.04 22.73 4.99
N ALA A 29 23.46 23.91 4.71
CA ALA A 29 22.14 24.29 5.22
C ALA A 29 21.05 23.73 4.32
N PHE A 30 19.93 23.29 4.90
CA PHE A 30 18.78 22.76 4.14
C PHE A 30 17.56 23.65 4.30
N ILE A 31 16.82 23.87 3.21
CA ILE A 31 15.57 24.61 3.20
C ILE A 31 14.46 23.65 3.65
N VAL A 32 14.14 23.69 4.93
CA VAL A 32 13.13 22.84 5.58
C VAL A 32 11.84 23.62 5.78
N PRO A 33 10.66 23.06 5.44
CA PRO A 33 9.37 23.70 5.74
C PRO A 33 9.15 23.91 7.25
N THR A 34 8.44 24.97 7.62
CA THR A 34 8.21 25.34 9.04
C THR A 34 7.57 24.22 9.88
N HIS A 35 6.66 23.45 9.29
CA HIS A 35 5.93 22.37 9.98
C HIS A 35 6.45 21.01 9.53
N ALA A 36 7.74 20.79 9.76
CA ALA A 36 8.43 19.55 9.45
C ALA A 36 9.40 19.18 10.56
N VAL A 37 9.61 17.87 10.76
CA VAL A 37 10.61 17.33 11.67
C VAL A 37 11.47 16.30 10.97
N GLU A 38 12.68 16.08 11.45
CA GLU A 38 13.61 15.08 10.90
C GLU A 38 13.38 13.69 11.50
N VAL A 39 12.61 13.62 12.58
CA VAL A 39 12.26 12.37 13.26
C VAL A 39 11.21 11.67 12.43
N GLN A 40 11.48 10.42 12.03
CA GLN A 40 10.52 9.60 11.29
C GLN A 40 9.32 9.23 12.17
N PRO A 41 8.08 9.35 11.67
CA PRO A 41 6.92 8.84 12.39
C PRO A 41 6.98 7.31 12.50
N PRO A 42 6.48 6.72 13.60
CA PRO A 42 6.31 5.28 13.67
C PRO A 42 5.37 4.81 12.55
N ALA A 43 5.55 3.56 12.12
CA ALA A 43 4.63 2.93 11.19
C ALA A 43 3.20 3.02 11.74
N ALA A 44 2.27 3.51 10.92
CA ALA A 44 0.88 3.64 11.34
C ALA A 44 0.27 2.26 11.56
N GLU A 45 -0.24 2.03 12.76
CA GLU A 45 -1.05 0.84 13.06
C GLU A 45 -2.43 0.99 12.39
N LEU A 46 -3.07 -0.14 12.08
CA LEU A 46 -4.41 -0.11 11.48
C LEU A 46 -5.38 0.67 12.37
N GLY A 47 -6.04 1.68 11.80
CA GLY A 47 -7.00 2.53 12.52
C GLY A 47 -6.36 3.63 13.36
N LYS A 48 -5.03 3.81 13.30
CA LYS A 48 -4.32 4.90 13.99
C LYS A 48 -3.64 5.86 13.02
N ARG A 49 -3.38 7.08 13.51
CA ARG A 49 -2.56 8.09 12.81
C ARG A 49 -1.48 8.62 13.73
N SER A 50 -0.32 8.92 13.14
CA SER A 50 0.78 9.59 13.83
C SER A 50 0.49 11.09 13.97
N VAL A 51 0.66 11.62 15.19
CA VAL A 51 0.53 13.03 15.55
C VAL A 51 1.80 13.48 16.26
N TRP A 52 2.35 14.60 15.82
CA TRP A 52 3.46 15.28 16.46
C TRP A 52 2.97 16.12 17.64
N ASP A 53 3.49 15.84 18.84
CA ASP A 53 3.11 16.56 20.07
C ASP A 53 3.99 17.81 20.36
N GLY A 54 4.94 18.10 19.46
CA GLY A 54 5.96 19.14 19.64
C GLY A 54 7.35 18.59 19.99
N SER A 55 7.45 17.33 20.41
CA SER A 55 8.70 16.67 20.77
C SER A 55 8.83 15.24 20.25
N THR A 56 7.73 14.50 20.18
CA THR A 56 7.68 13.11 19.74
C THR A 56 6.43 12.80 18.92
N TRP A 57 6.51 11.70 18.17
CA TRP A 57 5.35 11.15 17.48
C TRP A 57 4.54 10.26 18.42
N THR A 58 3.24 10.52 18.51
CA THR A 58 2.27 9.70 19.23
C THR A 58 1.25 9.13 18.24
N GLN A 59 0.82 7.87 18.44
CA GLN A 59 -0.27 7.27 17.67
C GLN A 59 -1.61 7.54 18.36
N VAL A 60 -2.58 8.09 17.62
CA VAL A 60 -3.95 8.31 18.11
C VAL A 60 -4.94 7.54 17.26
N ASP A 61 -6.02 7.06 17.88
CA ASP A 61 -7.10 6.37 17.17
C ASP A 61 -7.80 7.33 16.20
N VAL A 62 -8.05 6.84 14.99
CA VAL A 62 -8.88 7.53 14.00
C VAL A 62 -10.31 7.05 14.20
N PRO A 63 -11.26 7.92 14.56
CA PRO A 63 -12.65 7.51 14.65
C PRO A 63 -13.10 7.02 13.27
N VAL A 64 -13.64 5.80 13.24
CA VAL A 64 -14.22 5.21 12.03
C VAL A 64 -15.50 5.96 11.65
N THR A 65 -15.35 7.04 10.89
CA THR A 65 -16.50 7.65 10.20
C THR A 65 -16.73 6.91 8.88
N PRO A 66 -17.97 6.88 8.36
CA PRO A 66 -18.25 6.28 7.05
C PRO A 66 -17.42 6.91 5.92
N GLU A 67 -16.90 8.13 6.12
CA GLU A 67 -16.05 8.86 5.17
C GLU A 67 -14.55 8.52 5.29
N ASN A 68 -14.03 8.22 6.49
CA ASN A 68 -12.63 7.83 6.73
C ASN A 68 -12.44 6.31 6.83
N THR A 69 -13.49 5.53 6.59
CA THR A 69 -13.35 4.11 6.30
C THR A 69 -12.49 4.07 5.03
N PRO A 70 -11.25 3.55 5.05
CA PRO A 70 -10.58 3.27 3.79
C PRO A 70 -11.59 2.43 3.04
N ALA A 71 -12.14 2.96 1.93
CA ALA A 71 -13.11 2.25 1.11
C ALA A 71 -12.48 0.88 0.98
N LYS A 72 -13.08 -0.10 1.67
CA LYS A 72 -12.51 -1.42 1.77
C LYS A 72 -12.30 -1.75 0.32
N TYR A 73 -11.05 -1.91 -0.12
CA TYR A 73 -10.80 -2.68 -1.31
C TYR A 73 -11.21 -4.10 -0.90
N GLU A 74 -12.52 -4.32 -0.75
CA GLU A 74 -13.15 -5.40 -1.47
C GLU A 74 -12.57 -5.18 -2.85
N PRO A 75 -11.68 -6.07 -3.35
CA PRO A 75 -11.54 -6.09 -4.79
C PRO A 75 -12.98 -6.01 -5.32
N MET A 76 -13.18 -5.28 -6.40
CA MET A 76 -14.32 -5.55 -7.24
C MET A 76 -14.17 -7.00 -7.73
N LEU A 77 -14.33 -7.97 -6.84
CA LEU A 77 -14.29 -9.41 -7.06
C LEU A 77 -15.57 -9.78 -7.83
N SER A 78 -16.58 -8.90 -7.79
CA SER A 78 -17.73 -8.92 -8.67
C SER A 78 -17.45 -8.43 -10.09
N GLU A 79 -16.33 -7.74 -10.35
CA GLU A 79 -15.97 -7.25 -11.70
C GLU A 79 -14.71 -7.92 -12.28
N ILE A 80 -14.29 -9.06 -11.74
CA ILE A 80 -13.41 -9.96 -12.49
C ILE A 80 -14.25 -10.59 -13.59
N THR A 81 -14.46 -9.84 -14.66
CA THR A 81 -15.03 -10.40 -15.88
C THR A 81 -14.22 -11.62 -16.28
N PRO A 82 -14.84 -12.66 -16.85
CA PRO A 82 -14.14 -13.88 -17.26
C PRO A 82 -12.94 -13.61 -18.18
N LEU A 83 -12.89 -12.45 -18.84
CA LEU A 83 -11.79 -12.00 -19.68
C LEU A 83 -10.50 -11.66 -18.90
N VAL A 84 -10.62 -11.09 -17.69
CA VAL A 84 -9.46 -10.75 -16.83
C VAL A 84 -8.82 -12.00 -16.24
N LEU A 85 -9.64 -12.97 -15.83
CA LEU A 85 -9.16 -14.27 -15.34
C LEU A 85 -8.46 -15.08 -16.44
N ALA A 86 -9.01 -15.08 -17.66
CA ALA A 86 -8.42 -15.77 -18.80
C ALA A 86 -7.03 -15.20 -19.18
N LYS A 87 -6.80 -13.90 -19.01
CA LYS A 87 -5.52 -13.27 -19.36
C LYS A 87 -4.42 -13.56 -18.33
N ALA A 88 -4.77 -13.65 -17.05
CA ALA A 88 -3.82 -13.98 -15.98
C ALA A 88 -3.32 -15.44 -16.04
N ILE A 89 -4.17 -16.38 -16.50
CA ILE A 89 -3.78 -17.79 -16.71
C ILE A 89 -2.81 -17.95 -17.90
N LEU A 90 -2.79 -16.99 -18.83
CA LEU A 90 -2.00 -17.05 -20.07
C LEU A 90 -0.63 -16.35 -19.98
N THR A 91 -0.30 -15.71 -18.87
CA THR A 91 0.95 -14.93 -18.72
C THR A 91 1.90 -15.43 -17.63
N ASP A 92 1.65 -16.59 -17.02
CA ASP A 92 2.71 -17.30 -16.33
C ASP A 92 3.60 -17.99 -17.38
N GLU A 93 4.87 -17.61 -17.40
CA GLU A 93 5.82 -18.02 -18.42
C GLU A 93 5.96 -19.55 -18.48
N GLY A 94 5.42 -20.14 -19.54
CA GLY A 94 5.99 -21.36 -20.11
C GLY A 94 5.13 -22.62 -20.04
N LYS A 95 4.35 -22.83 -21.11
CA LYS A 95 3.93 -24.14 -21.62
C LYS A 95 3.29 -25.08 -20.58
N THR A 96 2.10 -24.74 -20.12
CA THR A 96 1.19 -25.83 -19.72
C THR A 96 0.61 -26.44 -20.99
N ASP A 97 1.23 -27.53 -21.44
CA ASP A 97 0.79 -28.31 -22.59
C ASP A 97 -0.65 -28.79 -22.34
N LEU A 98 -1.62 -28.18 -23.02
CA LEU A 98 -3.04 -28.46 -22.84
C LEU A 98 -3.35 -29.96 -23.01
N ALA A 99 -2.56 -30.68 -23.81
CA ALA A 99 -2.71 -32.11 -23.97
C ALA A 99 -2.37 -32.89 -22.68
N ARG A 100 -1.44 -32.41 -21.85
CA ARG A 100 -1.16 -33.02 -20.54
C ARG A 100 -2.26 -32.80 -19.51
N ILE A 101 -2.89 -31.62 -19.50
CA ILE A 101 -4.02 -31.35 -18.60
C ILE A 101 -5.20 -32.25 -19.00
N VAL A 102 -5.53 -32.29 -20.29
CA VAL A 102 -6.63 -33.14 -20.79
C VAL A 102 -6.35 -34.62 -20.52
N ALA A 103 -5.13 -35.10 -20.78
CA ALA A 103 -4.74 -36.48 -20.48
C ALA A 103 -4.86 -36.82 -18.99
N ARG A 104 -4.57 -35.88 -18.08
CA ARG A 104 -4.72 -36.11 -16.63
C ARG A 104 -6.19 -36.14 -16.21
N ILE A 105 -7.04 -35.29 -16.78
CA ILE A 105 -8.49 -35.29 -16.51
C ILE A 105 -9.13 -36.60 -17.00
N GLU A 106 -8.76 -37.07 -18.19
CA GLU A 106 -9.28 -38.34 -18.71
C GLU A 106 -8.77 -39.55 -17.92
N ALA A 107 -7.51 -39.54 -17.49
CA ALA A 107 -6.95 -40.60 -16.64
C ALA A 107 -7.63 -40.67 -15.25
N GLU A 108 -8.03 -39.55 -14.67
CA GLU A 108 -8.75 -39.53 -13.38
C GLU A 108 -10.24 -39.90 -13.54
N LYS A 109 -10.87 -39.56 -14.68
CA LYS A 109 -12.21 -40.09 -15.03
C LYS A 109 -12.20 -41.61 -15.19
N ALA A 110 -11.15 -42.19 -15.80
CA ALA A 110 -11.00 -43.63 -15.95
C ALA A 110 -10.77 -44.37 -14.62
N LYS A 111 -10.26 -43.68 -13.59
CA LYS A 111 -10.11 -44.22 -12.22
C LYS A 111 -11.38 -44.11 -11.38
N GLY A 112 -12.50 -43.67 -11.95
CA GLY A 112 -13.81 -43.66 -11.29
C GLY A 112 -13.89 -42.78 -10.05
N THR A 113 -13.01 -41.79 -9.89
CA THR A 113 -12.97 -40.93 -8.68
C THR A 113 -13.62 -39.56 -8.89
N LEU A 114 -14.15 -39.26 -10.08
CA LEU A 114 -14.94 -38.06 -10.35
C LEU A 114 -16.30 -38.45 -10.93
N THR A 115 -17.33 -38.46 -10.09
CA THR A 115 -18.75 -38.40 -10.50
C THR A 115 -19.17 -36.96 -10.76
#